data_AF-A0A1A6HH44-F1
#
_entry.id   AF-A0A1A6HH44-F1
#
_cell.length_a   1.000
_cell.length_b   1.000
_cell.length_c   1.000
_cell.angle_alpha   90.00
_cell.angle_beta   90.00
_cell.angle_gamma   90.00
#
_symmetry.space_group_name_H-M   'P 1'
#
loop_
_entity.id
_entity.type
_entity.pdbx_description
1 polymer ?
#
loop_
_entity_poly.entity_id
_entity_poly.type
_entity_poly.pdbx_seq_one_letter_code
_entity_poly.pdbx_strand_id
1 'polypeptide(L)' 'MTAAFCIYVPGTGGAVDVDECSEGTDDCHIDAICQNTPKSYKCLCKPGYKGEGRQCEDRLQLWGQWIEEGSEGFTEA' A
#
# COMPACT_ATOMS: atom_id res chain seq x y z
N MET A 1 -3.42 13.85 9.67
CA MET A 1 -2.96 14.77 8.61
C MET A 1 -2.82 13.94 7.35
N THR A 2 -3.92 13.63 6.66
CA THR A 2 -3.88 12.81 5.44
C THR A 2 -4.15 13.74 4.27
N ALA A 3 -3.12 13.95 3.47
CA ALA A 3 -3.09 14.82 2.31
C ALA A 3 -4.12 14.37 1.25
N ALA A 4 -5.16 15.18 1.07
CA ALA A 4 -5.83 15.32 -0.22
C ALA A 4 -5.57 16.76 -0.65
N PHE A 5 -4.33 17.05 -1.09
CA PHE A 5 -3.93 18.40 -1.47
C PHE A 5 -4.37 18.66 -2.91
N CYS A 6 -5.68 18.79 -3.12
CA CYS A 6 -6.15 19.64 -4.20
C CYS A 6 -5.61 21.05 -3.91
N ILE A 7 -4.55 21.46 -4.61
CA ILE A 7 -4.11 22.85 -4.56
C ILE A 7 -5.15 23.68 -5.31
N TYR A 8 -5.90 24.48 -4.55
CA TYR A 8 -6.78 25.47 -5.15
C TYR A 8 -5.93 26.58 -5.73
N VAL A 9 -5.85 26.65 -7.07
CA VAL A 9 -5.17 27.73 -7.77
C VAL A 9 -6.22 28.80 -8.10
N PRO A 10 -6.24 29.95 -7.39
CA PRO A 10 -7.17 31.02 -7.73
C PRO A 10 -6.87 31.54 -9.15
N GLY A 11 -7.88 31.51 -10.03
CA GLY A 11 -7.79 32.02 -11.41
C GLY A 11 -7.90 30.99 -12.52
N THR A 12 -7.79 29.68 -12.24
CA THR A 12 -7.89 28.61 -13.25
C THR A 12 -9.25 27.88 -13.24
N GLY A 13 -10.15 28.24 -12.34
CA GLY A 13 -11.49 27.63 -12.26
C GLY A 13 -11.51 26.14 -11.89
N GLY A 14 -10.39 25.57 -11.44
CA GLY A 14 -10.29 24.15 -11.15
C GLY A 14 -9.19 23.80 -10.15
N ALA A 15 -9.44 22.76 -9.35
CA ALA A 15 -8.42 22.10 -8.56
C ALA A 15 -7.46 21.36 -9.51
N VAL A 16 -6.16 21.60 -9.35
CA VAL A 16 -5.14 20.82 -10.06
C VAL A 16 -4.88 19.55 -9.25
N ASP A 17 -4.89 18.42 -9.95
CA ASP A 17 -4.50 17.13 -9.39
C ASP A 17 -3.00 17.11 -9.15
N VAL A 18 -2.58 16.81 -7.93
CA VAL A 18 -1.17 16.56 -7.60
C VAL A 18 -0.95 15.06 -7.76
N ASP A 19 0.12 14.67 -8.45
CA ASP A 19 0.49 13.26 -8.57
C ASP A 19 1.49 12.91 -7.47
N GLU A 20 0.98 12.50 -6.31
CA GLU A 20 1.82 12.14 -5.17
C GLU A 20 2.72 10.93 -5.47
N CYS A 21 2.36 10.07 -6.43
CA CYS A 21 3.18 8.93 -6.86
C CYS A 21 4.41 9.40 -7.64
N SER A 22 4.25 10.41 -8.49
CA SER A 22 5.37 11.01 -9.25
C SER A 22 6.26 11.88 -8.38
N GLU A 23 5.70 12.53 -7.36
CA GLU A 23 6.47 13.30 -6.38
C GLU A 23 7.15 12.44 -5.30
N GLY A 24 6.74 11.16 -5.16
CA GLY A 24 7.25 10.25 -4.14
C GLY A 24 6.85 10.69 -2.72
N THR A 25 5.74 11.42 -2.61
CA THR A 25 5.13 11.83 -1.33
C THR A 25 4.01 10.90 -0.91
N ASP A 26 3.81 9.78 -1.61
CA ASP A 26 2.83 8.77 -1.27
C ASP A 26 3.24 7.99 -0.01
N ASP A 27 2.24 7.56 0.75
CA ASP A 27 2.42 6.73 1.95
C ASP A 27 2.21 5.22 1.62
N CYS A 28 2.49 4.79 0.39
CA CYS A 28 2.31 3.40 0.01
C CYS A 28 3.42 2.51 0.60
N HIS A 29 3.11 1.23 0.80
CA HIS A 29 4.11 0.25 1.20
C HIS A 29 5.20 0.12 0.13
N ILE A 30 6.42 -0.22 0.51
CA ILE A 30 7.52 -0.48 -0.43
C ILE A 30 7.19 -1.59 -1.45
N ASP A 31 6.36 -2.55 -1.02
CA ASP A 31 5.82 -3.65 -1.82
C ASP A 31 4.44 -3.37 -2.41
N ALA A 32 4.04 -2.10 -2.46
CA ALA A 32 2.87 -1.65 -3.19
C ALA A 32 3.25 -0.87 -4.45
N ILE A 33 2.25 -0.70 -5.30
CA ILE A 33 2.23 0.08 -6.52
C ILE A 33 1.35 1.30 -6.20
N CYS A 34 1.92 2.49 -6.31
CA CYS A 34 1.17 3.72 -6.23
C CYS A 34 0.47 3.97 -7.57
N GLN A 35 -0.84 4.22 -7.53
CA GLN A 35 -1.66 4.57 -8.68
C GLN A 35 -2.32 5.92 -8.42
N ASN A 36 -1.87 6.96 -9.14
CA ASN A 36 -2.50 8.27 -9.06
C ASN A 36 -3.91 8.23 -9.64
N THR A 37 -4.85 8.94 -9.02
CA THR A 37 -6.24 9.09 -9.45
C THR A 37 -6.65 10.56 -9.33
N PRO A 38 -7.67 11.02 -10.08
CA PRO A 38 -8.11 12.40 -9.92
C PRO A 38 -8.53 12.69 -8.48
N LYS A 39 -7.82 13.64 -7.85
CA LYS A 39 -7.93 14.14 -6.47
C LYS A 39 -7.33 13.26 -5.37
N SER A 40 -6.62 12.16 -5.68
CA SER A 40 -6.03 11.26 -4.67
C SER A 40 -5.16 10.18 -5.34
N TYR A 41 -4.39 9.42 -4.57
CA TYR A 41 -3.77 8.18 -5.05
C TYR A 41 -4.37 6.94 -4.38
N LYS A 42 -4.07 5.76 -4.95
CA LYS A 42 -4.35 4.44 -4.38
C LYS A 42 -3.07 3.62 -4.30
N CYS A 43 -2.92 2.90 -3.20
CA CYS A 43 -1.83 1.94 -3.04
C CYS A 43 -2.37 0.52 -3.29
N LEU A 44 -1.71 -0.26 -4.13
CA LEU A 44 -2.08 -1.64 -4.45
C LEU A 44 -0.89 -2.55 -4.22
N CYS A 45 -1.02 -3.58 -3.38
CA CYS A 45 0.10 -4.52 -3.17
C CYS A 45 0.54 -5.17 -4.49
N LYS A 46 1.86 -5.31 -4.66
CA LYS A 46 2.46 -5.96 -5.83
C LYS A 46 1.97 -7.41 -5.95
N PRO A 47 1.98 -8.00 -7.16
CA PRO A 47 1.70 -9.41 -7.34
C PRO A 47 2.58 -10.27 -6.42
N GLY A 48 1.97 -11.22 -5.72
CA GLY A 48 2.67 -12.01 -4.70
C GLY A 48 2.57 -11.45 -3.28
N TYR A 49 2.01 -10.26 -3.07
CA TYR A 49 1.73 -9.71 -1.75
C TYR A 49 0.21 -9.58 -1.50
N LYS A 50 -0.20 -9.43 -0.25
CA LYS A 50 -1.59 -9.19 0.18
C LYS A 50 -1.63 -8.11 1.26
N GLY A 51 -2.69 -7.30 1.26
CA GLY A 51 -2.92 -6.26 2.25
C GLY A 51 -3.66 -5.05 1.69
N GLU A 52 -3.62 -3.93 2.41
CA GLU A 52 -4.34 -2.68 2.10
C GLU A 52 -3.52 -1.68 1.27
N GLY A 53 -2.35 -2.09 0.75
CA GLY A 53 -1.48 -1.24 -0.06
C GLY A 53 -0.57 -0.31 0.74
N ARG A 54 -0.96 0.11 1.96
CA ARG A 54 -0.02 0.73 2.93
C ARG A 54 0.72 -0.29 3.78
N GLN A 55 0.15 -1.48 3.90
CA GLN A 55 0.76 -2.65 4.49
C GLN A 55 0.57 -3.79 3.50
N CYS A 56 1.67 -4.41 3.09
CA CYS A 56 1.67 -5.53 2.16
C CYS A 56 2.53 -6.64 2.73
N GLU A 57 1.90 -7.77 3.04
CA GLU A 57 2.55 -8.97 3.53
C GLU A 57 2.79 -9.92 2.36
N ASP A 58 3.96 -10.57 2.34
CA ASP A 58 4.28 -11.54 1.31
C ASP A 58 3.32 -12.74 1.39
N ARG A 59 2.63 -13.02 0.29
CA ARG A 59 1.73 -14.17 0.15
C ARG A 59 2.51 -15.48 0.30
N LEU A 60 3.82 -15.50 0.04
CA LEU A 60 4.71 -16.65 0.20
C LEU A 60 5.08 -16.94 1.66
N GLN A 61 4.68 -16.10 2.63
CA GLN A 61 4.64 -16.53 4.04
C GLN A 61 3.66 -17.70 4.26
N LEU A 62 2.97 -18.17 3.21
CA LEU A 62 2.16 -19.39 3.20
C LEU A 62 2.57 -20.42 2.12
N TRP A 63 3.69 -20.25 1.41
CA TRP A 63 4.24 -21.28 0.51
C TRP A 63 5.73 -21.61 0.75
N GLY A 64 6.30 -21.11 1.84
CA GLY A 64 7.62 -21.50 2.37
C GLY A 64 7.61 -22.22 3.74
N GLN A 65 6.45 -22.37 4.37
CA GLN A 65 6.30 -23.08 5.64
C GLN A 65 5.18 -24.14 5.54
N TRP A 66 5.37 -25.09 4.63
CA TRP A 66 4.66 -26.37 4.61
C TRP A 66 5.66 -27.52 4.44
N ILE A 67 6.70 -27.52 5.27
CA ILE A 67 7.21 -28.72 5.93
C ILE A 67 7.35 -28.33 7.41
N GLU A 68 6.41 -28.86 8.21
CA GLU A 68 6.26 -28.72 9.68
C GLU A 68 5.87 -27.32 10.14
N GLU A 69 4.69 -27.08 10.69
CA GLU A 69 4.25 -27.65 11.96
C GLU A 69 2.71 -27.61 12.03
N GLY A 70 2.07 -28.78 12.10
CA GLY A 70 0.82 -28.85 12.82
C GLY A 70 1.16 -29.05 14.29
N SER A 71 0.64 -28.21 15.20
CA SER A 71 0.28 -28.63 16.56
C SER A 71 -0.11 -27.44 17.46
N GLU A 72 -1.32 -27.51 17.99
CA GLU A 72 -1.46 -27.38 19.44
C GLU A 72 -0.57 -28.47 20.06
N GLY A 73 0.57 -28.10 20.65
CA GLY A 73 1.56 -29.08 21.11
C GLY A 73 2.82 -28.45 21.68
N PHE A 74 2.64 -27.60 22.69
CA PHE A 74 3.72 -27.19 23.58
C PHE A 74 4.09 -28.42 24.45
N THR A 75 5.25 -29.04 24.22
CA THR A 75 5.86 -29.93 25.22
C THR A 75 7.31 -29.55 25.43
N GLU A 76 7.59 -28.80 26.50
CA GLU A 76 8.78 -28.95 27.35
C GLU A 76 8.46 -28.40 28.76
N ALA A 77 8.09 -29.32 29.68
CA ALA A 77 8.41 -29.38 31.13
C ALA A 77 7.36 -30.21 31.89
#